data_AF-A0A1V4YQF1-F1
#
_entry.id   AF-A0A1V4YQF1-F1
#
_cell.length_a   1.000
_cell.length_b   1.000
_cell.length_c   1.000
_cell.angle_alpha   90.00
_cell.angle_beta   90.00
_cell.angle_gamma   90.00
#
_symmetry.space_group_name_H-M   'P 1'
#
loop_
_entity.id
_entity.type
_entity.pdbx_description
1 polymer ?
#
loop_
_entity_poly.entity_id
_entity_poly.type
_entity_poly.pdbx_seq_one_letter_code
_entity_poly.pdbx_strand_id
1 'polypeptide(L)' 'MKAINLSDIDIHKMTPDDDIGYFDCEDEDLNEFIREDALNQMNAKISVTYLCQYKEQL' A
#
# COMPACT_ATOMS: atom_id res chain seq x y z
N MET A 1 -21.78 -6.84 -1.67
CA MET A 1 -20.44 -6.39 -2.08
C MET A 1 -20.50 -5.92 -3.52
N LYS A 2 -20.00 -4.72 -3.82
CA LYS A 2 -19.82 -4.25 -5.19
C LYS A 2 -18.54 -4.90 -5.73
N ALA A 3 -18.55 -5.40 -6.96
CA ALA A 3 -17.33 -5.95 -7.56
C ALA A 3 -16.30 -4.82 -7.71
N ILE A 4 -15.03 -5.12 -7.38
CA ILE A 4 -13.92 -4.19 -7.63
C ILE A 4 -13.65 -4.21 -9.13
N ASN A 5 -13.62 -3.03 -9.75
CA ASN A 5 -13.22 -2.89 -11.14
C ASN A 5 -11.72 -2.65 -11.21
N LEU A 6 -10.98 -3.64 -11.70
CA LEU A 6 -9.51 -3.57 -11.77
C LEU A 6 -9.01 -2.45 -12.69
N SER A 7 -9.83 -1.93 -13.62
CA SER A 7 -9.43 -0.76 -14.42
C SER A 7 -9.32 0.53 -13.61
N ASP A 8 -9.99 0.58 -12.45
CA ASP A 8 -10.06 1.76 -11.58
C ASP A 8 -8.97 1.72 -10.51
N ILE A 9 -8.13 0.69 -10.54
CA ILE A 9 -7.02 0.48 -9.61
C ILE A 9 -5.72 0.86 -10.29
N ASP A 10 -4.86 1.53 -9.54
CA ASP A 10 -3.44 1.72 -9.84
C ASP A 10 -2.60 0.89 -8.87
N ILE A 11 -1.58 0.21 -9.40
CA ILE A 11 -0.66 -0.62 -8.63
C ILE A 11 0.75 -0.17 -8.95
N HIS A 12 1.46 0.30 -7.93
CA HIS A 12 2.83 0.76 -8.07
C HIS A 12 3.71 0.26 -6.92
N LYS A 13 5.02 0.25 -7.15
CA LYS A 13 5.98 -0.10 -6.10
C LYS A 13 5.99 1.03 -5.07
N MET A 14 5.94 0.67 -3.78
CA MET A 14 5.99 1.65 -2.69
C MET A 14 7.25 2.52 -2.77
N THR A 15 7.06 3.79 -2.48
CA THR A 15 8.06 4.85 -2.41
C THR A 15 7.92 5.62 -1.09
N PRO A 16 8.97 6.36 -0.67
CA PRO A 16 8.88 7.20 0.52
C PRO A 16 7.87 8.36 0.44
N ASP A 17 7.38 8.69 -0.76
CA ASP A 17 6.47 9.81 -1.00
C ASP A 17 4.98 9.39 -0.95
N ASP A 18 4.70 8.09 -0.78
CA ASP A 18 3.33 7.57 -0.71
C ASP A 18 2.65 7.90 0.64
N ASP A 19 1.44 8.46 0.59
CA ASP A 19 0.62 8.70 1.78
C ASP A 19 -0.13 7.42 2.19
N ILE A 20 0.40 6.75 3.22
CA ILE A 20 -0.18 5.54 3.83
C ILE A 20 -0.82 5.81 5.20
N GLY A 21 -0.93 7.06 5.62
CA GLY A 21 -1.38 7.42 6.98
C GLY A 21 -2.82 6.97 7.27
N TYR A 22 -3.66 6.88 6.23
CA TYR A 22 -5.06 6.48 6.32
C TYR A 22 -5.30 4.98 6.07
N PHE A 23 -4.24 4.20 5.81
CA PHE A 23 -4.39 2.76 5.60
C PHE A 23 -4.78 2.06 6.91
N ASP A 24 -5.90 1.34 6.88
CA ASP A 24 -6.37 0.48 7.96
C ASP A 24 -7.10 -0.74 7.37
N CYS A 25 -6.56 -1.92 7.62
CA CYS A 25 -7.14 -3.19 7.16
C CYS A 25 -7.75 -4.03 8.31
N GLU A 26 -7.99 -3.43 9.47
CA GLU A 26 -8.47 -4.08 10.71
C GLU A 26 -7.50 -5.14 11.29
N ASP A 27 -6.31 -5.29 10.70
CA ASP A 27 -5.21 -6.12 11.19
C ASP A 27 -4.08 -5.21 11.68
N GLU A 28 -3.88 -5.17 13.00
CA GLU A 28 -2.91 -4.29 13.65
C GLU A 28 -1.47 -4.59 13.20
N ASP A 29 -1.11 -5.87 13.05
CA ASP A 29 0.23 -6.28 12.65
C ASP A 29 0.53 -5.83 11.21
N LEU A 30 -0.44 -5.97 10.30
CA LEU A 30 -0.29 -5.50 8.91
C LEU A 30 -0.26 -3.97 8.82
N ASN A 31 -1.06 -3.29 9.62
CA ASN A 31 -1.07 -1.83 9.70
C ASN A 31 0.29 -1.30 10.21
N GLU A 32 0.86 -1.92 11.25
CA GLU A 32 2.20 -1.60 11.78
C GLU A 32 3.28 -1.88 10.74
N PHE A 33 3.25 -3.05 10.10
CA PHE A 33 4.20 -3.42 9.07
C PHE A 33 4.27 -2.39 7.93
N ILE A 34 3.12 -1.95 7.42
CA ILE A 34 3.08 -0.97 6.33
C ILE A 34 3.65 0.38 6.76
N ARG A 35 3.38 0.82 8.00
CA ARG A 35 3.79 2.13 8.53
C ARG A 35 5.26 2.17 8.94
N GLU A 36 5.81 1.08 9.46
CA GLU A 36 7.11 1.08 10.14
C GLU A 36 8.18 0.24 9.43
N ASP A 37 7.81 -0.89 8.82
CA ASP A 37 8.76 -1.90 8.36
C ASP A 37 8.93 -1.97 6.84
N ALA A 38 7.84 -1.77 6.08
CA ALA A 38 7.81 -2.04 4.65
C ALA A 38 8.94 -1.33 3.88
N LEU A 39 9.12 -0.02 4.10
CA LEU A 39 10.20 0.76 3.47
C LEU A 39 11.59 0.29 3.88
N ASN A 40 11.79 -0.03 5.16
CA ASN A 40 13.06 -0.50 5.69
C ASN A 40 13.44 -1.85 5.08
N GLN A 41 12.50 -2.77 4.98
CA GLN A 41 12.71 -4.07 4.36
C GLN A 41 12.99 -3.97 2.85
N MET A 42 12.32 -3.07 2.16
CA MET A 42 12.60 -2.80 0.74
C MET A 42 14.00 -2.25 0.52
N ASN A 43 14.45 -1.33 1.38
CA ASN A 43 15.81 -0.78 1.34
C ASN A 43 16.86 -1.86 1.64
N ALA A 44 16.56 -2.78 2.56
CA ALA A 44 17.39 -3.92 2.90
C ALA A 44 17.33 -5.09 1.89
N LYS A 45 16.50 -4.98 0.83
CA LYS A 45 16.24 -6.05 -0.17
C LYS A 45 15.70 -7.35 0.43
N ILE A 46 14.97 -7.24 1.55
CA ILE A 46 14.30 -8.36 2.22
C ILE A 46 12.97 -8.66 1.51
N SER A 47 12.23 -7.62 1.15
CA SER A 47 10.92 -7.73 0.50
C SER A 47 10.73 -6.64 -0.56
N VAL A 48 9.66 -6.77 -1.36
CA VAL A 48 9.21 -5.72 -2.29
C VAL A 48 7.73 -5.49 -2.05
N THR A 49 7.38 -4.30 -1.57
CA THR A 49 6.00 -3.90 -1.31
C THR A 49 5.44 -3.11 -2.49
N TYR A 50 4.24 -3.49 -2.92
CA TYR A 50 3.45 -2.76 -3.91
C TYR A 50 2.19 -2.24 -3.24
N LEU A 51 1.81 -1.00 -3.56
CA LEU A 51 0.58 -0.39 -3.10
C LEU A 51 -0.49 -0.52 -4.17
N CYS A 52 -1.74 -0.52 -3.73
CA CYS A 52 -2.93 -0.62 -4.55
C CYS A 52 -3.87 0.51 -4.13
N GLN A 53 -4.17 1.42 -5.05
CA GLN A 53 -5.02 2.57 -4.79
C GLN A 53 -6.06 2.74 -5.90
N TYR A 54 -7.21 3.32 -5.57
CA TYR A 54 -8.13 3.76 -6.61
C TYR A 54 -7.51 4.94 -7.34
N LYS A 55 -7.65 4.97 -8.67
CA LYS A 55 -7.31 6.13 -9.47
C LYS A 55 -8.15 7.31 -8.98
N GLU A 56 -7.53 8.46 -8.78
CA GLU A 56 -8.26 9.70 -8.51
C GLU A 56 -9.29 9.93 -9.64
N GLN A 57 -10.56 9.98 -9.26
CA GLN A 57 -11.64 10.36 -10.18
C GLN A 57 -11.63 11.89 -10.24
N LEU A 58 -11.05 12.44 -11.31
CA LEU A 58 -11.21 13.86 -11.68
C LEU A 58 -12.68 14.23 -11.93
#